data_AF-A0A9P0CNE3-F1
#
_entry.id   AF-A0A9P0CNE3-F1
#
_cell.length_a   1.000
_cell.length_b   1.000
_cell.length_c   1.000
_cell.angle_alpha   90.00
_cell.angle_beta   90.00
_cell.angle_gamma   90.00
#
_symmetry.space_group_name_H-M   'P 1'
#
loop_
_entity.id
_entity.type
_entity.pdbx_description
1 polymer ?
#
loop_
_entity_poly.entity_id
_entity_poly.type
_entity_poly.pdbx_seq_one_letter_code
_entity_poly.pdbx_strand_id
1 'polypeptide(L)'
;MLDSDQSDPYEDSGSEFVPSEEESEVNKTKGTSSEEIQEEKTRKFKPKKRIRHEQNWRRAANKRKRCTGEEFTTKSGKTVLSKPFLFFACACKNKCHVLLPEERQREQHTNFYALQSFDLQTSYLFSLVKVVKKLRKYTENENSKRETTKK
;
A
#
# COMPACT_ATOMS: atom_id res chain seq x y z
N MET A 1 -54.76 -15.81 -12.23
CA MET A 1 -54.20 -16.70 -11.18
C MET A 1 -52.86 -16.09 -10.82
N LEU A 2 -52.85 -15.08 -9.93
CA LEU A 2 -52.75 -15.16 -8.46
C LEU A 2 -51.43 -15.79 -7.98
N ASP A 3 -50.59 -14.88 -7.49
CA ASP A 3 -49.69 -14.92 -6.33
C ASP A 3 -48.66 -16.03 -6.14
N SER A 4 -47.40 -15.61 -6.00
CA SER A 4 -46.66 -15.83 -4.75
C SER A 4 -45.49 -14.85 -4.65
N ASP A 5 -45.72 -13.81 -3.85
CA ASP A 5 -44.73 -12.95 -3.23
C ASP A 5 -43.70 -13.78 -2.44
N GLN A 6 -42.41 -13.54 -2.70
CA GLN A 6 -41.35 -13.82 -1.73
C GLN A 6 -40.86 -12.49 -1.18
N SER A 7 -41.30 -12.18 0.04
CA SER A 7 -40.83 -11.08 0.86
C SER A 7 -39.37 -11.29 1.26
N ASP A 8 -38.52 -10.31 0.93
CA ASP A 8 -37.12 -10.23 1.36
C ASP A 8 -37.06 -9.67 2.81
N PRO A 9 -36.47 -10.37 3.79
CA PRO A 9 -36.57 -10.02 5.23
C PRO A 9 -35.54 -8.97 5.71
N TYR A 10 -35.04 -8.08 4.85
CA TYR A 10 -34.11 -7.03 5.28
C TYR A 10 -34.87 -5.78 5.75
N GLU A 11 -35.27 -5.76 7.02
CA GLU A 11 -35.66 -4.51 7.70
C GLU A 11 -34.41 -3.63 7.92
N ASP A 12 -34.37 -2.51 7.20
CA ASP A 12 -33.41 -1.42 7.37
C ASP A 12 -33.69 -0.71 8.70
N SER A 13 -32.96 -1.11 9.75
CA SER A 13 -33.00 -0.42 11.03
C SER A 13 -32.20 0.88 10.94
N GLY A 14 -32.88 1.90 10.42
CA GLY A 14 -32.42 3.27 10.35
C GLY A 14 -32.04 3.79 11.74
N SER A 15 -30.73 3.89 11.98
CA SER A 15 -30.19 4.72 13.04
C SER A 15 -29.30 5.79 12.41
N GLU A 16 -29.90 6.95 12.22
CA GLU A 16 -29.20 8.17 11.85
C GLU A 16 -28.27 8.57 12.98
N PHE A 17 -26.96 8.45 12.75
CA PHE A 17 -25.95 8.90 13.69
C PHE A 17 -25.84 10.42 13.61
N VAL A 18 -26.34 11.11 14.64
CA VAL A 18 -26.16 12.56 14.83
C VAL A 18 -25.02 12.78 15.83
N PRO A 19 -23.86 13.33 15.42
CA PRO A 19 -22.82 13.74 16.36
C PRO A 19 -23.18 15.10 16.98
N SER A 20 -23.42 15.12 18.29
CA SER A 20 -23.50 16.34 19.07
C SER A 20 -22.09 16.87 19.35
N GLU A 21 -21.82 18.08 18.87
CA GLU A 21 -20.66 18.89 19.24
C GLU A 21 -20.83 19.42 20.66
N GLU A 22 -19.91 19.09 21.58
CA GLU A 22 -19.63 19.94 22.74
C GLU A 22 -18.13 19.91 23.05
N GLU A 23 -17.49 21.06 22.84
CA GLU A 23 -16.19 21.40 23.41
C GLU A 23 -16.32 21.65 24.91
N SER A 24 -15.34 21.21 25.70
CA SER A 24 -14.81 22.03 26.79
C SER A 24 -13.46 21.51 27.31
N GLU A 25 -12.45 22.36 27.15
CA GLU A 25 -11.22 22.35 27.94
C GLU A 25 -11.51 22.76 29.38
N VAL A 26 -11.00 22.03 30.38
CA VAL A 26 -10.53 22.62 31.65
C VAL A 26 -9.32 21.84 32.19
N ASN A 27 -8.18 22.53 32.29
CA ASN A 27 -6.98 22.14 33.05
C ASN A 27 -7.03 22.67 34.49
N LYS A 28 -6.50 21.88 35.46
CA LYS A 28 -6.02 22.16 36.85
C LYS A 28 -6.68 21.20 37.87
N THR A 29 -6.05 20.66 38.93
CA THR A 29 -4.85 21.04 39.71
C THR A 29 -4.37 19.84 40.55
N LYS A 30 -3.16 19.97 41.10
CA LYS A 30 -2.37 19.07 41.96
C LYS A 30 -2.75 19.18 43.46
N GLY A 31 -2.71 18.07 44.21
CA GLY A 31 -2.62 18.00 45.70
C GLY A 31 -3.26 16.72 46.28
N THR A 32 -2.49 15.72 46.79
CA THR A 32 -2.21 15.42 48.23
C THR A 32 -3.47 15.37 49.12
N SER A 33 -3.81 14.36 49.94
CA SER A 33 -3.07 13.33 50.71
C SER A 33 -4.00 12.19 51.18
N SER A 34 -3.40 11.15 51.78
CA SER A 34 -3.95 10.11 52.70
C SER A 34 -5.05 9.18 52.17
N GLU A 35 -4.75 7.90 51.99
CA GLU A 35 -4.86 6.84 53.03
C GLU A 35 -6.28 6.68 53.59
N GLU A 36 -7.03 5.79 52.94
CA GLU A 36 -8.18 4.98 53.39
C GLU A 36 -8.85 4.54 52.08
N ILE A 37 -8.82 3.28 51.64
CA ILE A 37 -9.49 2.12 52.24
C ILE A 37 -8.74 0.87 51.73
N GLN A 38 -8.15 0.13 52.68
CA GLN A 38 -7.83 -1.28 52.50
C GLN A 38 -9.13 -2.07 52.57
N GLU A 39 -9.72 -2.43 51.43
CA GLU A 39 -10.47 -3.67 51.21
C GLU A 39 -11.09 -3.64 49.82
N GLU A 40 -10.29 -3.93 48.81
CA GLU A 40 -10.84 -4.45 47.57
C GLU A 40 -10.12 -5.73 47.20
N LYS A 41 -10.67 -6.81 47.78
CA LYS A 41 -10.81 -8.16 47.23
C LYS A 41 -9.98 -8.38 45.99
N THR A 42 -9.06 -9.34 46.11
CA THR A 42 -8.40 -10.15 45.07
C THR A 42 -9.20 -10.34 43.78
N ARG A 43 -9.46 -9.26 43.03
CA ARG A 43 -9.96 -9.31 41.67
C ARG A 43 -8.79 -9.88 40.90
N LYS A 44 -8.89 -11.17 40.54
CA LYS A 44 -7.94 -11.83 39.64
C LYS A 44 -7.80 -10.93 38.42
N PHE A 45 -6.75 -10.12 38.38
CA PHE A 45 -6.51 -9.20 37.27
C PHE A 45 -6.35 -10.09 36.05
N LYS A 46 -7.33 -10.05 35.14
CA LYS A 46 -7.18 -10.74 33.86
C LYS A 46 -5.95 -10.14 33.21
N PRO A 47 -4.96 -10.95 32.79
CA PRO A 47 -3.77 -10.42 32.16
C PRO A 47 -4.20 -9.59 30.95
N LYS A 48 -3.74 -8.34 30.89
CA LYS A 48 -4.02 -7.47 29.74
C LYS A 48 -3.48 -8.15 28.48
N LYS A 49 -4.30 -8.21 27.43
CA LYS A 49 -3.83 -8.70 26.13
C LYS A 49 -2.66 -7.83 25.66
N ARG A 50 -1.59 -8.47 25.17
CA ARG A 50 -0.41 -7.76 24.66
C ARG A 50 -0.81 -6.91 23.44
N ILE A 51 -0.40 -5.64 23.43
CA ILE A 51 -0.56 -4.77 22.26
C ILE A 51 0.32 -5.31 21.12
N ARG A 52 -0.26 -5.47 19.94
CA ARG A 52 0.46 -5.91 18.75
C ARG A 52 1.02 -4.69 18.01
N HIS A 53 2.33 -4.59 17.92
CA HIS A 53 3.01 -3.56 17.12
C HIS A 53 3.32 -4.09 15.71
N GLU A 54 2.30 -4.17 14.87
CA GLU A 54 2.41 -4.80 13.54
C GLU A 54 3.44 -4.13 12.63
N GLN A 55 3.60 -2.80 12.76
CA GLN A 55 4.57 -2.01 12.00
C GLN A 55 6.04 -2.40 12.28
N ASN A 56 6.28 -2.93 13.48
CA ASN A 56 7.60 -3.37 13.93
C ASN A 56 7.87 -4.83 13.56
N TRP A 57 6.86 -5.54 13.06
CA TRP A 57 7.09 -6.90 12.58
C TRP A 57 8.06 -6.85 11.41
N ARG A 58 9.05 -7.76 11.43
CA ARG A 58 10.08 -7.87 10.39
C ARG A 58 9.50 -7.87 8.98
N ARG A 59 8.32 -8.47 8.77
CA ARG A 59 7.62 -8.48 7.48
C ARG A 59 7.15 -7.09 7.05
N ALA A 60 6.54 -6.33 7.96
CA ALA A 60 6.08 -4.97 7.69
C ALA A 60 7.26 -4.03 7.46
N ALA A 61 8.30 -4.12 8.30
CA ALA A 61 9.55 -3.36 8.13
C ALA A 61 10.21 -3.65 6.76
N ASN A 62 10.33 -4.94 6.38
CA ASN A 62 10.90 -5.31 5.08
C ASN A 62 10.01 -4.87 3.90
N LYS A 63 8.68 -4.87 4.06
CA LYS A 63 7.78 -4.33 3.03
C LYS A 63 8.03 -2.84 2.81
N ARG A 64 8.17 -2.06 3.89
CA ARG A 64 8.51 -0.63 3.82
C ARG A 64 9.87 -0.41 3.15
N LYS A 65 10.92 -1.08 3.63
CA LYS A 65 12.27 -1.02 3.03
C LYS A 65 12.29 -1.34 1.54
N ARG A 66 11.52 -2.35 1.11
CA ARG A 66 11.39 -2.68 -0.31
C ARG A 66 10.75 -1.54 -1.11
N CYS A 67 9.70 -0.91 -0.57
CA CYS A 67 9.03 0.21 -1.23
C CYS A 67 9.91 1.46 -1.25
N THR A 68 10.77 1.70 -0.25
CA THR A 68 11.72 2.83 -0.25
C THR A 68 13.00 2.54 -1.05
N GLY A 69 13.21 1.31 -1.49
CA GLY A 69 14.43 0.92 -2.20
C GLY A 69 15.64 0.71 -1.29
N GLU A 70 15.42 0.58 0.01
CA GLU A 70 16.45 0.31 1.01
C GLU A 70 16.86 -1.16 1.04
N GLU A 71 18.03 -1.41 1.63
CA GLU A 71 18.53 -2.75 1.89
C GLU A 71 17.66 -3.50 2.91
N PHE A 72 17.32 -4.76 2.61
CA PHE A 72 16.55 -5.61 3.52
C PHE A 72 16.97 -7.07 3.46
N THR A 73 16.69 -7.82 4.54
CA THR A 73 16.97 -9.26 4.61
C THR A 73 15.73 -10.08 4.31
N THR A 74 15.85 -11.06 3.41
CA THR A 74 14.76 -11.99 3.08
C THR A 74 14.52 -12.99 4.21
N LYS A 75 13.43 -13.77 4.11
CA LYS A 75 13.15 -14.86 5.05
C LYS A 75 14.25 -15.93 5.06
N SER A 76 14.91 -16.15 3.92
CA SER A 76 16.03 -17.10 3.78
C SER A 76 17.37 -16.53 4.28
N GLY A 77 17.38 -15.31 4.83
CA GLY A 77 18.60 -14.68 5.36
C GLY A 77 19.46 -13.97 4.32
N LYS A 78 19.07 -13.96 3.04
CA LYS A 78 19.79 -13.24 2.00
C LYS A 78 19.56 -11.73 2.12
N THR A 79 20.62 -10.95 2.01
CA THR A 79 20.54 -9.48 1.96
C THR A 79 20.27 -9.04 0.52
N VAL A 80 19.23 -8.23 0.35
CA VAL A 80 18.94 -7.52 -0.90
C VAL A 80 19.44 -6.11 -0.73
N LEU A 81 20.41 -5.70 -1.55
CA LEU A 81 21.03 -4.38 -1.51
C LEU A 81 20.04 -3.26 -1.80
N SER A 82 20.37 -2.05 -1.36
CA SER A 82 19.64 -0.85 -1.72
C SER A 82 19.66 -0.59 -3.23
N LYS A 83 18.71 0.20 -3.71
CA LYS A 83 18.52 0.53 -5.13
C LYS A 83 18.86 2.00 -5.38
N PRO A 84 20.15 2.39 -5.35
CA PRO A 84 20.56 3.75 -5.68
C PRO A 84 20.26 4.06 -7.16
N PHE A 85 20.19 5.35 -7.48
CA PHE A 85 20.15 5.77 -8.87
C PHE A 85 21.48 5.42 -9.55
N LEU A 86 21.40 4.71 -10.67
CA LEU A 86 22.54 4.39 -11.52
C LEU A 86 22.23 4.91 -12.92
N PHE A 87 23.05 5.85 -13.40
CA PHE A 87 22.91 6.34 -14.76
C PHE A 87 23.19 5.19 -15.75
N PHE A 88 22.27 5.02 -16.71
CA PHE A 88 22.40 4.02 -17.75
C PHE A 88 22.22 4.65 -19.13
N ALA A 89 23.33 4.72 -19.88
CA ALA A 89 23.32 5.14 -21.27
C ALA A 89 22.89 3.98 -22.18
N CYS A 90 21.61 3.92 -22.51
CA CYS A 90 21.07 2.87 -23.37
C CYS A 90 21.56 3.01 -24.83
N ALA A 91 22.18 1.95 -25.37
CA ALA A 91 22.70 1.88 -26.74
C ALA A 91 21.67 1.38 -27.80
N CYS A 92 20.37 1.44 -27.51
CA CYS A 92 19.35 0.92 -28.42
C CYS A 92 19.12 1.84 -29.65
N LYS A 93 18.52 1.28 -30.71
CA LYS A 93 18.16 2.01 -31.94
C LYS A 93 17.23 3.20 -31.70
N ASN A 94 16.45 3.15 -30.62
CA ASN A 94 15.52 4.22 -30.23
C ASN A 94 16.23 5.40 -29.53
N LYS A 95 17.56 5.36 -29.36
CA LYS A 95 18.38 6.42 -28.76
C LYS A 95 17.83 6.91 -27.41
N CYS A 96 17.42 5.98 -26.55
CA CYS A 96 16.77 6.33 -25.28
C CYS A 96 17.60 7.26 -24.41
N HIS A 97 18.95 7.20 -24.46
CA HIS A 97 19.83 8.11 -23.71
C HIS A 97 19.70 9.59 -24.15
N VAL A 98 19.30 9.84 -25.40
CA VAL A 98 19.03 11.21 -25.90
C VAL A 98 17.64 11.66 -25.49
N LEU A 99 16.65 10.75 -25.56
CA LEU A 99 15.24 11.05 -25.25
C LEU A 99 14.98 11.18 -23.74
N LEU A 100 15.78 10.49 -22.93
CA LEU A 100 15.71 10.47 -21.47
C LEU A 100 17.08 10.87 -20.91
N PRO A 101 17.33 12.19 -20.74
CA PRO A 101 18.57 12.67 -20.15
C PRO A 101 18.70 12.21 -18.70
N GLU A 102 19.93 12.23 -18.17
CA GLU A 102 20.24 11.76 -16.81
C GLU A 102 19.35 12.41 -15.74
N GLU A 103 19.18 13.73 -15.80
CA GLU A 103 18.38 14.49 -14.84
C GLU A 103 16.96 13.94 -14.75
N ARG A 104 16.33 13.73 -15.90
CA ARG A 104 14.99 13.15 -15.98
C ARG A 104 14.97 11.72 -15.45
N GLN A 105 15.97 10.89 -15.75
CA GLN A 105 16.04 9.53 -15.20
C GLN A 105 16.13 9.55 -13.67
N ARG A 106 16.91 10.49 -13.11
CA ARG A 106 17.09 10.68 -11.68
C ARG A 106 15.80 11.13 -11.01
N GLU A 107 15.11 12.13 -11.58
CA GLU A 107 13.80 12.57 -11.10
C GLU A 107 12.78 11.43 -11.07
N GLN A 108 12.70 10.64 -12.13
CA GLN A 108 11.78 9.50 -12.21
C GLN A 108 12.09 8.45 -11.14
N HIS A 109 13.38 8.18 -10.87
CA HIS A 109 13.82 7.28 -9.80
C HIS A 109 13.43 7.83 -8.43
N THR A 110 13.73 9.10 -8.15
CA THR A 110 13.39 9.75 -6.88
C THR A 110 11.88 9.76 -6.64
N ASN A 111 11.10 10.18 -7.64
CA ASN A 111 9.64 10.23 -7.54
C ASN A 111 9.04 8.83 -7.29
N PHE A 112 9.57 7.79 -7.94
CA PHE A 112 9.10 6.43 -7.74
C PHE A 112 9.31 5.93 -6.30
N TYR A 113 10.51 6.12 -5.73
CA TYR A 113 10.79 5.66 -4.37
C TYR A 113 10.21 6.56 -3.28
N ALA A 114 9.97 7.85 -3.58
CA ALA A 114 9.32 8.80 -2.67
C ALA A 114 7.87 8.42 -2.31
N LEU A 115 7.20 7.59 -3.12
CA LEU A 115 5.82 7.15 -2.87
C LEU A 115 5.69 6.16 -1.70
N GLN A 116 6.75 5.41 -1.39
CA GLN A 116 6.83 4.44 -0.26
C GLN A 116 5.70 3.40 -0.16
N SER A 117 4.89 3.24 -1.21
CA SER A 117 3.76 2.30 -1.29
C SER A 117 3.75 1.60 -2.64
N PHE A 118 3.55 0.29 -2.62
CA PHE A 118 3.54 -0.54 -3.83
C PHE A 118 2.40 -0.16 -4.80
N ASP A 119 1.22 0.14 -4.27
CA ASP A 119 0.05 0.46 -5.09
C ASP A 119 0.25 1.83 -5.76
N LEU A 120 0.77 2.80 -5.00
CA LEU A 120 1.12 4.12 -5.54
C LEU A 120 2.23 4.02 -6.59
N GLN A 121 3.29 3.25 -6.32
CA GLN A 121 4.37 2.97 -7.27
C GLN A 121 3.84 2.36 -8.57
N THR A 122 2.93 1.41 -8.46
CA THR A 122 2.31 0.74 -9.60
C THR A 122 1.45 1.72 -10.39
N SER A 123 0.61 2.52 -9.71
CA SER A 123 -0.21 3.55 -10.33
C SER A 123 0.63 4.63 -11.03
N TYR A 124 1.76 5.01 -10.43
CA TYR A 124 2.72 5.96 -11.00
C TYR A 124 3.28 5.44 -12.31
N LEU A 125 3.73 4.18 -12.36
CA LEU A 125 4.21 3.57 -13.60
C LEU A 125 3.13 3.57 -14.69
N PHE A 126 1.90 3.21 -14.34
CA PHE A 126 0.79 3.21 -15.29
C PHE A 126 0.43 4.61 -15.78
N SER A 127 0.53 5.63 -14.93
CA SER A 127 0.26 7.02 -15.31
C SER A 127 1.23 7.54 -16.39
N LEU A 128 2.44 6.98 -16.45
CA LEU A 128 3.47 7.34 -17.43
C LEU A 128 3.33 6.57 -18.74
N VAL A 129 2.57 5.47 -18.76
CA VAL A 129 2.39 4.62 -19.94
C VAL A 129 1.29 5.20 -20.82
N LYS A 130 1.60 5.42 -22.10
CA LYS A 130 0.63 5.84 -23.11
C LYS A 130 0.31 4.68 -24.06
N VAL A 131 -0.97 4.33 -24.16
CA VAL A 131 -1.44 3.35 -25.13
C VAL A 131 -1.51 4.00 -26.50
N VAL A 132 -0.70 3.52 -27.44
CA VAL A 132 -0.68 4.00 -28.82
C VAL A 132 -1.32 2.94 -29.73
N LYS A 133 -2.28 3.35 -30.55
CA LYS A 133 -2.91 2.45 -31.53
C LYS A 133 -1.88 2.00 -32.58
N LYS A 134 -1.93 0.73 -32.96
CA LYS A 134 -1.07 0.17 -34.01
C LYS A 134 -1.37 0.87 -35.34
N LEU A 135 -0.37 1.49 -35.96
CA LEU A 135 -0.53 2.26 -37.20
C LEU A 135 -0.77 1.39 -38.45
N ARG A 136 -0.21 0.18 -38.49
CA ARG A 136 -0.33 -0.72 -39.65
C ARG A 136 -0.58 -2.15 -39.20
N LYS A 137 -1.57 -2.82 -39.77
CA LYS A 137 -1.70 -4.28 -39.76
C LYS A 137 -1.27 -4.78 -41.15
N TYR A 138 -0.26 -5.66 -41.20
CA TYR A 138 0.26 -6.19 -42.48
C TYR A 138 -0.61 -7.33 -43.04
N THR A 139 -1.36 -8.00 -42.17
CA THR A 139 -2.30 -9.05 -42.51
C THR A 139 -3.57 -8.86 -41.70
N GLU A 140 -4.74 -9.04 -42.32
CA GLU A 140 -6.04 -9.04 -41.64
C GLU A 140 -6.38 -10.39 -40.99
N ASN A 141 -5.69 -11.46 -41.38
CA ASN A 141 -5.90 -12.78 -40.78
C ASN A 141 -5.58 -12.78 -39.29
N GLU A 142 -6.60 -13.07 -38.48
CA GLU A 142 -6.48 -13.36 -37.04
C GLU A 142 -5.56 -14.56 -36.79
N ASN A 143 -5.58 -15.55 -37.69
CA ASN A 143 -4.76 -16.76 -37.59
C ASN A 143 -3.43 -16.59 -38.36
N SER A 144 -2.34 -16.50 -37.61
CA SER A 144 -0.98 -16.59 -38.14
C SER A 144 -0.72 -18.00 -38.71
N LYS A 145 -0.27 -18.10 -39.96
CA LYS A 145 0.19 -19.38 -40.56
C LYS A 145 1.43 -19.98 -39.88
N ARG A 146 2.14 -19.20 -39.05
CA ARG A 146 3.20 -19.75 -38.21
C ARG A 146 2.56 -20.45 -37.02
N GLU A 147 2.36 -21.76 -37.16
CA GLU A 147 2.39 -22.63 -35.99
C GLU A 147 3.75 -22.44 -35.34
N THR A 148 3.76 -22.05 -34.07
CA THR A 148 4.97 -21.86 -33.28
C THR A 148 5.95 -23.01 -33.52
N THR A 149 7.18 -22.70 -33.91
CA THR A 149 8.28 -23.67 -33.89
C THR A 149 8.43 -24.18 -32.45
N LYS A 150 7.87 -25.37 -32.17
CA LYS A 150 8.12 -26.08 -30.92
C LYS A 150 9.62 -26.35 -30.87
N LYS A 151 10.27 -25.84 -29.82
CA LYS A 151 11.61 -26.28 -29.41
C LYS A 151 11.47 -27.50 -28.52
#